data_AF-A0A401LTD0-F1
#
_entry.id   AF-A0A401LTD0-F1
#
_cell.length_a   1.000
_cell.length_b   1.000
_cell.length_c   1.000
_cell.angle_alpha   90.00
_cell.angle_beta   90.00
_cell.angle_gamma   90.00
#
_symmetry.space_group_name_H-M   'P 1'
#
loop_
_entity.id
_entity.type
_entity.pdbx_description
1 polymer ?
#
loop_
_entity_poly.entity_id
_entity_poly.type
_entity_poly.pdbx_seq_one_letter_code
_entity_poly.pdbx_strand_id
1 'polypeptide(L)'
;MYTIQANPSGTRSIEVSNENLRTIEKYALFRHLIDSNGIVDEDVLDKLKLNIRSLIASQEEDSRDLLDLCIDVIYHNNMKAFGLQQLIKLYLTWLTSQDAEEEEE
;
A
#
# COMPACT_ATOMS: atom_id res chain seq x y z
N MET A 1 -4.61 10.50 -9.28
CA MET A 1 -3.32 9.79 -9.29
C MET A 1 -2.39 10.53 -8.35
N TYR A 2 -1.70 9.81 -7.48
CA TYR A 2 -0.83 10.34 -6.44
C TYR A 2 0.62 9.94 -6.72
N THR A 3 1.56 10.65 -6.11
CA THR A 3 2.99 10.33 -6.19
C THR A 3 3.55 10.28 -4.79
N ILE A 4 4.18 9.16 -4.44
CA ILE A 4 4.90 9.01 -3.18
C ILE A 4 6.40 9.10 -3.40
N GLN A 5 7.09 9.69 -2.43
CA GLN A 5 8.54 9.69 -2.36
C GLN A 5 9.05 8.31 -1.89
N ALA A 6 10.01 7.74 -2.59
CA ALA A 6 10.51 6.38 -2.32
C ALA A 6 11.86 6.35 -1.59
N ASN A 7 12.54 7.50 -1.45
CA ASN A 7 13.79 7.63 -0.71
C ASN A 7 13.91 8.99 -0.01
N PRO A 8 14.73 9.13 1.05
CA PRO A 8 14.85 10.40 1.79
C PRO A 8 15.28 11.60 0.96
N SER A 9 16.09 11.40 -0.09
CA SER A 9 16.59 12.49 -0.94
C SER A 9 15.57 13.01 -1.95
N GLY A 10 14.42 12.36 -2.14
CA GLY A 10 13.37 12.80 -3.05
C GLY A 10 13.62 12.49 -4.53
N THR A 11 14.71 11.81 -4.85
CA THR A 11 15.13 11.53 -6.23
C THR A 11 14.46 10.30 -6.83
N ARG A 12 13.74 9.52 -6.01
CA ARG A 12 12.96 8.35 -6.44
C ARG A 12 11.53 8.53 -5.99
N SER A 13 10.60 8.20 -6.88
CA SER A 13 9.17 8.22 -6.63
C SER A 13 8.51 6.93 -7.12
N ILE A 14 7.27 6.75 -6.69
CA ILE A 14 6.35 5.69 -7.14
C ILE A 14 4.98 6.36 -7.36
N GLU A 15 4.34 6.03 -8.46
CA GLU A 15 2.98 6.49 -8.76
C GLU A 15 1.96 5.55 -8.15
N VAL A 16 0.90 6.12 -7.59
CA VAL A 16 -0.15 5.38 -6.89
C VAL A 16 -1.50 5.86 -7.40
N SER A 17 -2.27 4.97 -8.03
CA SER A 17 -3.62 5.27 -8.50
C SER A 17 -4.64 5.22 -7.36
N ASN A 18 -5.85 5.74 -7.59
CA ASN A 18 -6.98 5.54 -6.66
C ASN A 18 -7.35 4.05 -6.56
N GLU A 19 -7.24 3.31 -7.66
CA GLU A 19 -7.48 1.87 -7.69
C GLU A 19 -6.50 1.13 -6.77
N ASN A 20 -5.23 1.54 -6.75
CA ASN A 20 -4.24 0.96 -5.83
C ASN A 20 -4.64 1.17 -4.35
N LEU A 21 -5.15 2.36 -4.01
CA LEU A 21 -5.60 2.67 -2.64
C LEU A 21 -6.86 1.88 -2.27
N ARG A 22 -7.83 1.77 -3.19
CA ARG A 22 -9.03 0.93 -3.02
C ARG A 22 -8.68 -0.54 -2.86
N THR A 23 -7.70 -1.06 -3.60
CA THR A 23 -7.21 -2.43 -3.42
C THR A 23 -6.58 -2.62 -2.04
N ILE A 24 -5.76 -1.68 -1.58
CA ILE A 24 -5.18 -1.72 -0.23
C ILE A 24 -6.27 -1.80 0.85
N GLU A 25 -7.32 -0.99 0.71
CA GLU A 25 -8.48 -0.98 1.61
C GLU A 25 -9.27 -2.30 1.57
N LYS A 26 -9.66 -2.73 0.35
CA LYS A 26 -10.47 -3.93 0.09
C LYS A 26 -9.89 -5.17 0.77
N TYR A 27 -8.57 -5.32 0.72
CA TYR A 27 -7.88 -6.47 1.32
C TYR A 27 -7.31 -6.17 2.72
N ALA A 28 -7.55 -4.97 3.26
CA ALA A 28 -7.07 -4.51 4.55
C ALA A 28 -5.55 -4.73 4.75
N LEU A 29 -4.75 -4.48 3.70
CA LEU A 29 -3.36 -4.93 3.62
C LEU A 29 -2.43 -4.37 4.71
N PHE A 30 -2.77 -3.21 5.28
CA PHE A 30 -1.99 -2.58 6.36
C PHE A 30 -2.50 -2.94 7.76
N ARG A 31 -3.63 -3.65 7.86
CA ARG A 31 -4.18 -4.08 9.15
C ARG A 31 -3.23 -5.11 9.76
N HIS A 32 -2.80 -4.86 10.99
CA HIS A 32 -1.82 -5.69 11.71
C HIS A 32 -0.44 -5.80 11.04
N LEU A 33 -0.16 -4.96 10.04
CA LEU A 33 1.15 -4.98 9.37
C LEU A 33 2.23 -4.32 10.23
N ILE A 34 1.87 -3.23 10.92
CA ILE A 34 2.78 -2.44 11.75
C ILE A 34 2.55 -2.83 13.21
N ASP A 35 3.64 -3.14 13.91
CA ASP A 35 3.60 -3.37 15.35
C ASP A 35 3.35 -2.05 16.11
N SER A 36 3.08 -2.16 17.39
CA SER A 36 2.79 -1.11 18.37
C SER A 36 3.76 0.10 18.34
N ASN A 37 4.99 -0.10 17.83
CA ASN A 37 6.02 0.93 17.75
C ASN A 37 5.89 1.83 16.51
N GLY A 38 5.05 1.49 15.53
CA GLY A 38 4.81 2.32 14.34
C GLY A 38 5.96 2.38 13.32
N ILE A 39 7.03 1.59 13.51
CA ILE A 39 8.22 1.60 12.65
C ILE A 39 7.98 0.67 11.45
N VAL A 40 8.32 1.18 10.26
CA VAL A 40 8.33 0.41 9.01
C VAL A 40 9.78 0.20 8.60
N ASP A 41 10.21 -1.05 8.59
CA ASP A 41 11.52 -1.49 8.10
C ASP A 41 11.36 -2.46 6.91
N GLU A 42 12.48 -3.01 6.43
CA GLU A 42 12.47 -3.94 5.30
C GLU A 42 11.79 -5.27 5.65
N ASP A 43 11.86 -5.72 6.91
CA ASP A 43 11.19 -6.95 7.36
C ASP A 43 9.67 -6.78 7.31
N VAL A 44 9.14 -5.60 7.65
CA VAL A 44 7.71 -5.26 7.49
C VAL A 44 7.30 -5.29 6.02
N LEU A 45 8.13 -4.75 5.12
CA LEU A 45 7.86 -4.80 3.67
C LEU A 45 7.84 -6.24 3.16
N ASP A 46 8.76 -7.08 3.61
CA ASP A 46 8.79 -8.49 3.20
C ASP A 46 7.62 -9.29 3.78
N LYS A 47 7.18 -9.00 5.01
CA LYS A 47 5.93 -9.54 5.56
C LYS A 47 4.72 -9.16 4.72
N LEU A 48 4.61 -7.91 4.27
CA LEU A 48 3.53 -7.46 3.38
C LEU A 48 3.53 -8.27 2.07
N LYS A 49 4.70 -8.44 1.44
CA LYS A 49 4.84 -9.23 0.21
C LYS A 49 4.42 -10.69 0.41
N LEU A 50 4.80 -11.29 1.54
CA LEU A 50 4.39 -12.66 1.89
C LEU A 50 2.89 -12.77 2.12
N ASN A 51 2.30 -11.80 2.82
CA ASN A 51 0.85 -11.74 3.03
C ASN A 51 0.10 -11.68 1.69
N ILE A 52 0.48 -10.76 0.80
CA ILE A 52 -0.16 -10.62 -0.51
C ILE A 52 0.01 -11.90 -1.35
N ARG A 53 1.20 -12.52 -1.35
CA ARG A 53 1.40 -13.83 -2.02
C ARG A 53 0.47 -14.90 -1.46
N SER A 54 0.30 -14.95 -0.14
CA SER A 54 -0.61 -15.89 0.50
C SER A 54 -2.06 -15.63 0.12
N LEU A 55 -2.48 -14.37 0.06
CA LEU A 55 -3.84 -13.99 -0.36
C LEU A 55 -4.11 -14.47 -1.78
N ILE A 56 -3.23 -14.14 -2.74
CA ILE A 56 -3.36 -14.56 -4.14
C ILE A 56 -3.39 -16.09 -4.27
N ALA A 57 -2.51 -16.80 -3.55
CA ALA A 57 -2.46 -18.26 -3.63
C ALA A 57 -3.68 -18.96 -3.00
N SER A 58 -4.38 -18.30 -2.08
CA SER A 58 -5.52 -18.85 -1.36
C SER A 58 -6.88 -18.59 -2.01
N GLN A 59 -6.94 -17.68 -2.99
CA GLN A 59 -8.19 -17.28 -3.64
C GLN A 59 -8.49 -18.17 -4.86
N GLU A 60 -9.75 -18.57 -5.00
CA GLU A 60 -10.27 -19.26 -6.21
C GLU A 60 -10.72 -18.26 -7.30
N GLU A 61 -10.91 -16.99 -6.94
CA GLU A 61 -11.36 -15.89 -7.83
C GLU A 61 -10.20 -15.10 -8.45
N ASP A 62 -10.54 -14.19 -9.38
CA ASP A 62 -9.60 -13.33 -10.09
C ASP A 62 -8.97 -12.28 -9.16
N SER A 63 -7.66 -12.44 -8.86
CA SER A 63 -6.87 -11.49 -8.05
C SER A 63 -6.20 -10.40 -8.90
N ARG A 64 -6.79 -10.01 -10.04
CA ARG A 64 -6.23 -9.01 -10.95
C ARG A 64 -5.87 -7.69 -10.26
N ASP A 65 -6.74 -7.19 -9.37
CA ASP A 65 -6.51 -5.95 -8.64
C ASP A 65 -5.29 -5.99 -7.72
N LEU A 66 -5.07 -7.12 -7.02
CA LEU A 66 -3.86 -7.38 -6.24
C LEU A 66 -2.61 -7.50 -7.11
N LEU A 67 -2.72 -8.11 -8.28
CA LEU A 67 -1.60 -8.25 -9.22
C LEU A 67 -1.18 -6.89 -9.80
N ASP A 68 -2.14 -6.06 -10.19
CA ASP A 68 -1.88 -4.70 -10.69
C ASP A 68 -1.22 -3.85 -9.59
N LEU A 69 -1.75 -3.87 -8.35
CA LEU A 69 -1.12 -3.23 -7.19
C LEU A 69 0.32 -3.74 -6.95
N CYS A 70 0.55 -5.04 -7.11
CA CYS A 70 1.86 -5.65 -6.94
C CYS A 70 2.87 -5.11 -7.95
N ILE A 71 2.49 -5.08 -9.23
CA ILE A 71 3.36 -4.66 -10.33
C ILE A 71 3.71 -3.18 -10.20
N ASP A 72 2.69 -2.35 -9.97
CA ASP A 72 2.86 -0.90 -10.03
C ASP A 72 3.51 -0.33 -8.76
N VAL A 73 3.23 -0.93 -7.60
CA VAL A 73 3.58 -0.33 -6.30
C VAL A 73 4.43 -1.25 -5.44
N ILE A 74 3.94 -2.43 -5.06
CA ILE A 74 4.54 -3.22 -3.97
C ILE A 74 5.89 -3.85 -4.37
N TYR A 75 6.02 -4.31 -5.61
CA TYR A 75 7.25 -4.89 -6.16
C TYR A 75 8.03 -3.92 -7.03
N HIS A 76 7.64 -2.64 -7.06
CA HIS A 76 8.34 -1.62 -7.81
C HIS A 76 9.81 -1.52 -7.36
N ASN A 77 10.74 -1.32 -8.30
CA ASN A 77 12.19 -1.32 -8.03
C ASN A 77 12.63 -0.27 -6.98
N ASN A 78 11.87 0.81 -6.84
CA ASN A 78 12.13 1.85 -5.85
C ASN A 78 11.48 1.58 -4.48
N MET A 79 10.61 0.56 -4.38
CA MET A 79 9.91 0.25 -3.13
C MET A 79 10.90 -0.31 -2.10
N LYS A 80 10.89 0.34 -0.93
CA LYS A 80 11.70 0.05 0.26
C LYS A 80 10.90 0.42 1.50
N ALA A 81 11.43 0.15 2.69
CA ALA A 81 10.81 0.54 3.96
C ALA A 81 10.30 2.00 3.96
N PHE A 82 11.14 2.93 3.47
CA PHE A 82 10.76 4.34 3.34
C PHE A 82 9.56 4.54 2.39
N GLY A 83 9.58 3.92 1.22
CA GLY A 83 8.46 3.99 0.27
C GLY A 83 7.17 3.42 0.84
N LEU A 84 7.25 2.29 1.55
CA LEU A 84 6.10 1.69 2.23
C LEU A 84 5.54 2.62 3.31
N GLN A 85 6.41 3.26 4.10
CA GLN A 85 5.98 4.24 5.09
C GLN A 85 5.24 5.42 4.44
N GLN A 86 5.71 5.90 3.28
CA GLN A 86 5.03 6.98 2.55
C GLN A 86 3.72 6.52 1.92
N LEU A 87 3.63 5.28 1.44
CA LEU A 87 2.40 4.67 0.95
C LEU A 87 1.34 4.55 2.06
N ILE A 88 1.74 4.11 3.25
CA ILE A 88 0.85 4.03 4.43
C ILE A 88 0.32 5.42 4.79
N LYS A 89 1.19 6.44 4.83
CA LYS A 89 0.76 7.82 5.10
C LYS A 89 -0.25 8.31 4.06
N LEU A 90 0.03 8.10 2.77
CA LEU A 90 -0.89 8.46 1.69
C LEU A 90 -2.25 7.77 1.86
N TYR A 91 -2.24 6.46 2.14
CA TYR A 91 -3.45 5.67 2.35
C TYR A 91 -4.29 6.21 3.52
N LEU A 92 -3.66 6.53 4.66
CA LEU A 92 -4.37 7.06 5.82
C LEU A 92 -4.99 8.45 5.53
N THR A 93 -4.26 9.32 4.82
CA THR A 93 -4.81 10.61 4.39
C THR A 93 -5.99 10.42 3.43
N TRP A 94 -5.85 9.51 2.46
CA TRP A 94 -6.91 9.20 1.52
C TRP A 94 -8.16 8.66 2.22
N LEU A 95 -8.00 7.73 3.17
CA LEU A 95 -9.11 7.15 3.93
C LEU A 95 -9.91 8.22 4.68
N THR A 96 -9.21 9.13 5.39
CA THR A 96 -9.87 10.25 6.09
C THR A 96 -10.58 11.21 5.14
N SER A 97 -10.07 11.40 3.92
CA SER A 97 -10.78 12.20 2.91
C SER A 97 -12.07 11.54 2.43
N GLN A 98 -12.10 10.20 2.31
CA GLN A 98 -13.30 9.47 1.94
C GLN A 98 -14.38 9.56 3.02
N ASP A 99 -14.01 9.41 4.30
CA ASP A 99 -14.94 9.53 5.43
C ASP A 99 -15.60 10.92 5.49
N ALA A 100 -14.85 11.97 5.16
CA ALA A 100 -15.36 13.34 5.14
C ALA A 100 -16.34 13.61 3.99
N GLU A 101 -16.17 12.95 2.85
CA GLU A 101 -17.11 13.05 1.72
C GLU A 101 -18.41 12.28 1.98
N GLU A 102 -18.35 11.15 2.71
CA GLU A 102 -19.54 10.37 3.10
C GLU A 102 -20.39 11.04 4.20
N GLU A 103 -19.81 11.90 5.05
CA GLU A 103 -20.57 12.67 6.06
C GLU A 103 -21.32 13.89 5.47
N GLU A 104 -21.02 14.31 4.23
CA GLU A 104 -21.67 15.44 3.54
C GLU A 104 -22.81 15.03 2.59
N GLU A 105 -23.07 13.73 2.38
CA GLU A 105 -24.22 13.19 1.62
C GLU A 105 -25.38 12.71 2.51
#